data_AF-R9L604-F1
#
_entry.id   AF-R9L604-F1
#
_cell.length_a   1.000
_cell.length_b   1.000
_cell.length_c   1.000
_cell.angle_alpha   90.00
_cell.angle_beta   90.00
_cell.angle_gamma   90.00
#
_symmetry.space_group_name_H-M   'P 1'
#
loop_
_entity.id
_entity.type
_entity.pdbx_description
1 polymer ?
#
loop_
_entity_poly.entity_id
_entity_poly.type
_entity_poly.pdbx_seq_one_letter_code
_entity_poly.pdbx_strand_id
1 'polypeptide(L)' 'MLVLTRKRGQTIQINNDIEIYVVSIDGDSVKLGISAPADVTIMRKELLEEVQASNREAISGGHKDLSLIKKIKKY' A
#
# COMPACT_ATOMS: atom_id res chain seq x y z
N MET A 1 1.82 -11.09 16.47
CA MET A 1 1.30 -9.73 16.72
C MET A 1 2.08 -9.14 17.88
N LEU A 2 2.75 -8.01 17.68
CA LEU A 2 3.47 -7.28 18.75
C LEU A 2 2.68 -6.01 19.07
N VAL A 3 2.35 -5.78 20.34
CA VAL A 3 1.57 -4.62 20.79
C VAL A 3 2.47 -3.70 21.59
N LEU A 4 2.59 -2.45 21.16
CA LEU A 4 3.42 -1.45 21.81
C LEU A 4 2.60 -0.19 22.06
N THR A 5 2.57 0.27 23.31
CA THR A 5 2.00 1.56 23.67
C THR A 5 3.09 2.62 23.57
N ARG A 6 2.85 3.68 22.79
CA ARG A 6 3.75 4.84 22.64
C ARG A 6 3.04 6.12 23.02
N LYS A 7 3.78 7.05 23.63
CA LYS A 7 3.32 8.42 23.89
C LYS A 7 3.67 9.33 22.71
N ARG A 8 3.04 10.51 22.65
CA ARG A 8 3.36 11.55 21.66
C ARG A 8 4.87 11.83 21.63
N GLY A 9 5.46 11.87 20.43
CA GLY A 9 6.89 12.12 20.23
C GLY A 9 7.79 10.90 20.40
N GLN A 10 7.24 9.71 20.69
CA GLN A 10 8.00 8.48 20.63
C GLN A 10 7.97 7.88 19.22
N THR A 11 9.02 7.14 18.90
CA THR A 11 9.20 6.47 17.61
C THR A 11 9.24 4.94 17.78
N ILE A 12 8.88 4.24 16.72
CA ILE A 12 8.98 2.79 16.56
C ILE A 12 9.83 2.56 15.32
N GLN A 13 10.95 1.88 15.49
CA GLN A 13 11.79 1.47 14.37
C GLN A 13 11.43 0.04 13.96
N ILE A 14 11.21 -0.17 12.67
CA ILE A 14 10.97 -1.48 12.07
C ILE A 14 12.14 -1.76 11.14
N ASN A 15 12.85 -2.87 11.38
CA ASN A 15 14.10 -3.19 10.69
C ASN A 15 15.13 -2.06 10.89
N ASN A 16 15.84 -1.65 9.84
CA ASN A 16 16.87 -0.62 9.91
C ASN A 16 16.47 0.70 9.22
N ASP A 17 15.44 0.68 8.37
CA ASP A 17 15.15 1.79 7.44
C ASP A 17 13.74 2.37 7.60
N ILE A 18 12.86 1.75 8.41
CA ILE A 18 11.49 2.22 8.60
C ILE A 18 11.34 2.78 10.01
N GLU A 19 10.92 4.04 10.12
CA GLU A 19 10.61 4.71 11.37
C GLU A 19 9.16 5.21 11.37
N ILE A 20 8.42 4.87 12.42
CA ILE A 20 7.06 5.34 12.65
C ILE A 20 7.09 6.28 13.85
N TYR A 21 6.65 7.52 13.66
CA TYR A 21 6.62 8.55 14.69
C TYR A 21 5.18 8.96 15.02
N VAL A 22 4.89 9.09 16.31
CA VAL A 22 3.60 9.59 16.78
C VAL A 22 3.63 11.11 16.80
N VAL A 23 3.10 11.73 15.74
CA VAL A 23 3.07 13.19 15.54
C VAL A 23 2.16 13.85 16.57
N SER A 24 0.92 13.38 16.68
CA SER A 24 -0.05 13.88 17.64
C SER A 24 -1.10 12.83 17.97
N ILE A 25 -1.68 12.95 19.15
CA ILE A 25 -2.81 12.15 19.60
C ILE A 25 -3.93 13.16 19.90
N ASP A 26 -5.06 13.01 19.23
CA ASP A 26 -6.25 13.84 19.36
C ASP A 26 -7.42 12.93 19.71
N GLY A 27 -7.65 12.72 21.01
CA GLY A 27 -8.63 11.75 21.51
C GLY A 27 -8.39 10.35 20.94
N ASP A 28 -9.32 9.91 20.08
CA ASP A 28 -9.28 8.61 19.39
C ASP A 28 -8.44 8.62 18.10
N SER A 29 -8.11 9.80 17.57
CA SER A 29 -7.34 9.95 16.33
C SER A 29 -5.86 10.09 16.59
N VAL A 30 -5.04 9.26 15.94
CA VAL A 30 -3.57 9.34 16.04
C VAL A 30 -2.98 9.76 14.70
N LYS A 31 -2.23 10.86 14.69
CA LYS A 31 -1.40 11.22 13.54
C LYS A 31 -0.09 10.46 13.64
N LEU A 32 0.06 9.51 12.72
CA LEU A 32 1.29 8.76 12.52
C LEU A 32 2.01 9.36 11.33
N GLY A 33 3.30 9.60 11.49
CA GLY A 33 4.16 9.80 10.34
C GLY A 33 5.09 8.61 10.18
N ILE A 34 5.40 8.31 8.93
CA ILE A 34 6.14 7.12 8.54
C ILE A 34 7.29 7.61 7.66
N SER A 35 8.51 7.31 8.07
CA SER A 35 9.72 7.50 7.29
C SER A 35 10.18 6.13 6.82
N ALA A 36 10.33 5.95 5.51
CA ALA A 36 10.84 4.73 4.92
C ALA A 36 11.60 5.07 3.63
N PRO A 37 12.54 4.22 3.19
CA PRO A 37 13.23 4.38 1.91
C PRO A 37 12.26 4.22 0.74
N ALA A 38 12.63 4.77 -0.42
CA ALA A 38 11.78 4.80 -1.62
C ALA A 38 11.39 3.41 -2.17
N ASP A 39 12.12 2.36 -1.80
CA ASP A 39 11.80 0.98 -2.16
C ASP A 39 10.54 0.46 -1.42
N VAL A 40 10.24 1.03 -0.25
CA VAL A 40 9.12 0.60 0.59
C VAL A 40 7.89 1.44 0.26
N THR A 41 6.89 0.78 -0.32
CA THR A 41 5.60 1.40 -0.61
C THR A 41 4.74 1.49 0.66
N ILE A 42 4.43 2.72 1.09
CA ILE A 42 3.55 2.99 2.23
C ILE A 42 2.14 3.29 1.70
N MET A 43 1.18 2.46 2.06
CA MET A 43 -0.22 2.63 1.66
C MET A 43 -1.16 2.43 2.85
N ARG A 44 -2.30 3.12 2.79
CA ARG A 44 -3.41 2.90 3.70
C ARG A 44 -4.08 1.56 3.37
N LYS A 45 -4.29 0.72 4.38
CA LYS A 45 -4.73 -0.67 4.18
C LYS A 45 -6.07 -0.74 3.46
N GLU A 46 -6.99 0.16 3.80
CA GLU A 46 -8.32 0.22 3.19
C GLU A 46 -8.26 0.42 1.67
N LEU A 47 -7.29 1.18 1.16
CA LEU A 47 -7.12 1.40 -0.28
C LEU A 47 -6.51 0.19 -1.00
N LEU A 48 -5.74 -0.64 -0.30
CA LEU A 48 -5.14 -1.82 -0.89
C LEU A 48 -6.20 -2.88 -1.20
N GLU A 49 -7.21 -3.01 -0.34
CA GLU A 49 -8.29 -3.97 -0.53
C GLU A 49 -9.11 -3.66 -1.78
N GLU A 50 -9.39 -2.38 -2.05
CA GLU A 50 -10.10 -1.91 -3.25
C GLU A 50 -9.28 -2.16 -4.53
N VAL A 51 -7.98 -1.84 -4.51
CA VAL A 51 -7.10 -2.02 -5.68
C VAL A 51 -6.88 -3.50 -5.97
N GLN A 52 -6.71 -4.35 -4.95
CA GLN A 52 -6.58 -5.80 -5.16
C GLN A 52 -7.87 -6.44 -5.65
N ALA A 53 -9.04 -5.97 -5.22
CA ALA A 53 -10.32 -6.41 -5.74
C ALA A 53 -10.45 -6.04 -7.23
N SER A 54 -10.20 -4.76 -7.56
CA SER A 54 -10.26 -4.26 -8.94
C SER A 54 -9.27 -4.96 -9.89
N ASN A 55 -8.03 -5.21 -9.44
CA ASN A 55 -7.06 -5.96 -10.24
C ASN A 55 -7.48 -7.42 -10.47
N ARG A 56 -8.10 -8.08 -9.48
CA ARG A 56 -8.64 -9.44 -9.67
C ARG A 56 -9.77 -9.45 -10.69
N GLU A 57 -10.69 -8.48 -10.62
CA GLU A 57 -11.78 -8.35 -11.59
C GLU A 57 -11.26 -8.08 -13.01
N ALA A 58 -10.26 -7.20 -13.16
CA ALA A 58 -9.62 -6.91 -14.44
C ALA A 58 -8.93 -8.13 -15.05
N ILE A 59 -8.31 -8.99 -14.23
CA ILE A 59 -7.69 -10.24 -14.67
C ILE A 59 -8.76 -11.26 -15.11
N SER A 60 -9.89 -11.35 -14.41
CA SER A 60 -10.99 -12.25 -14.80
C SER A 60 -11.72 -11.83 -16.09
N GLY A 61 -11.68 -10.56 -16.47
CA GLY A 61 -12.21 -10.07 -17.76
C GLY A 61 -11.27 -10.26 -18.96
N GLY A 62 -10.13 -10.93 -18.76
CA GLY A 62 -8.99 -10.96 -19.67
C GLY A 62 -8.95 -12.05 -20.73
N HIS A 63 -10.06 -12.67 -21.13
CA HIS A 63 -10.13 -13.36 -22.44
C HIS A 63 -10.40 -12.33 -23.56
N LYS A 64 -9.59 -11.27 -23.64
CA LYS A 64 -9.65 -10.29 -24.73
C LYS A 64 -8.91 -10.89 -25.92
N ASP A 65 -9.65 -11.68 -26.69
CA ASP A 65 -9.48 -12.02 -28.09
C ASP A 65 -8.14 -11.54 -28.70
N LEU A 66 -7.13 -12.41 -28.56
CA LEU A 66 -5.74 -12.22 -28.99
C LEU A 66 -5.63 -12.07 -30.52
N SER A 67 -6.75 -12.27 -31.22
CA SER A 67 -6.94 -12.17 -32.67
C SER A 67 -6.73 -10.76 -33.20
N LEU A 68 -6.95 -9.73 -32.38
CA LEU A 68 -6.76 -8.32 -32.79
C LEU A 68 -5.27 -7.99 -33.03
N ILE A 69 -4.36 -8.59 -32.26
CA ILE A 69 -2.91 -8.36 -32.40
C ILE A 69 -2.35 -9.08 -33.65
N LYS A 70 -2.93 -10.21 -34.05
CA LYS A 70 -2.50 -10.96 -35.24
C LYS A 70 -2.79 -10.22 -36.57
N LYS A 71 -3.76 -9.31 -36.60
CA LYS A 71 -4.09 -8.51 -37.79
C LYS A 71 -3.05 -7.43 -38.11
N ILE A 72 -2.33 -6.94 -37.12
CA ILE A 72 -1.37 -5.83 -37.27
C ILE A 72 -0.01 -6.32 -37.82
N LYS A 73 0.33 -7.60 -37.65
CA LYS A 73 1.60 -8.18 -38.13
C LYS A 73 1.61 -8.62 -39.60
N LYS A 74 0.56 -8.35 -40.38
CA LYS A 74 0.45 -8.81 -41.78
C LYS A 74 0.45 -7.67 -42.81
N TYR A 75 1.18 -6.60 -42.54
CA TYR A 75 1.60 -5.62 -43.54
C TYR A 75 3.12 -5.48 -43.50
#